data_AF-A0A7K4MW93-F1
#
_entry.id   AF-A0A7K4MW93-F1
#
_cell.length_a   1.000
_cell.length_b   1.000
_cell.length_c   1.000
_cell.angle_alpha   90.00
_cell.angle_beta   90.00
_cell.angle_gamma   90.00
#
_symmetry.space_group_name_H-M   'P 1'
#
loop_
_entity.id
_entity.type
_entity.pdbx_description
1 polymer ?
#
loop_
_entity_poly.entity_id
_entity_poly.type
_entity_poly.pdbx_seq_one_letter_code
_entity_poly.pdbx_strand_id
1 'polypeptide(L)' 'MKVILEFNLPEEEEQFNAANKGMDWALLTWDMDNILRDKLKYGKLLPNTRAELEEIRDTLNEMLVDKGLIYPS' A
#
# COMPACT_ATOMS: atom_id res chain seq x y z
N MET A 1 -4.12 8.58 -21.11
CA MET A 1 -4.06 10.00 -20.70
C MET A 1 -2.59 10.37 -20.53
N LYS A 2 -2.16 11.58 -20.92
CA LYS A 2 -0.77 12.05 -20.74
C LYS A 2 -0.80 13.33 -19.92
N VAL A 3 -0.06 13.36 -18.82
CA VAL A 3 0.16 14.53 -17.96
C VAL A 3 1.68 14.71 -17.83
N ILE A 4 2.13 15.96 -17.84
CA ILE A 4 3.53 16.33 -17.57
C ILE A 4 3.51 17.16 -16.29
N LEU A 5 4.31 16.74 -15.31
CA LEU A 5 4.54 17.50 -14.08
C LEU A 5 5.85 18.28 -14.25
N GLU A 6 5.81 19.58 -13.99
CA GLU A 6 6.99 20.46 -14.02
C GLU A 6 7.47 20.69 -12.58
N PHE A 7 8.78 20.61 -12.36
CA PHE A 7 9.42 20.77 -11.05
C PHE A 7 10.58 21.75 -11.14
N ASN A 8 10.77 22.55 -10.09
CA ASN A 8 11.91 23.45 -9.93
C ASN A 8 13.06 22.74 -9.21
N LEU A 9 13.90 22.01 -9.97
CA LEU A 9 15.08 21.34 -9.42
C LEU A 9 16.23 22.36 -9.25
N PRO A 10 16.94 22.40 -8.11
CA PRO A 10 17.09 21.35 -7.08
C PRO A 10 16.14 21.43 -5.86
N GLU A 11 15.32 22.47 -5.72
CA GLU A 11 14.51 22.71 -4.51
C GLU A 11 13.43 21.64 -4.29
N GLU A 12 12.92 21.04 -5.38
CA GLU A 12 11.80 20.08 -5.34
C GLU A 12 12.23 18.62 -5.64
N GLU A 13 13.53 18.29 -5.54
CA GLU A 13 14.06 16.97 -5.89
C GLU A 13 13.44 15.84 -5.06
N GLU A 14 13.19 16.07 -3.77
CA GLU A 14 12.55 15.09 -2.88
C GLU A 14 11.12 14.75 -3.33
N GLN A 15 10.33 15.78 -3.67
CA GLN A 15 8.96 15.62 -4.11
C GLN A 15 8.88 14.93 -5.47
N PHE A 16 9.79 15.27 -6.39
CA PHE A 16 9.93 14.59 -7.67
C PHE A 16 10.24 13.10 -7.48
N ASN A 17 11.20 12.77 -6.63
CA ASN A 17 11.57 11.39 -6.34
C ASN A 17 10.41 10.62 -5.68
N ALA A 18 9.71 11.22 -4.72
CA ALA A 18 8.55 10.61 -4.09
C ALA A 18 7.41 10.36 -5.10
N ALA A 19 7.11 11.33 -5.96
CA ALA A 19 6.06 11.21 -6.98
C ALA A 19 6.38 10.11 -8.01
N ASN A 20 7.65 9.98 -8.43
CA ASN A 20 8.10 8.93 -9.34
C ASN A 20 8.04 7.52 -8.74
N LYS A 21 7.97 7.41 -7.40
CA LYS A 21 7.95 6.13 -6.67
C LYS A 21 6.54 5.62 -6.37
N GLY A 22 5.49 6.24 -6.92
CA GLY A 22 4.11 5.84 -6.66
C GLY A 22 3.81 4.36 -6.94
N MET A 23 4.30 3.81 -8.05
CA MET A 23 4.12 2.39 -8.38
C MET A 23 4.85 1.47 -7.40
N ASP A 24 6.09 1.83 -7.02
CA ASP A 24 6.87 1.06 -6.04
C ASP A 24 6.14 1.01 -4.68
N TRP A 25 5.53 2.12 -4.25
CA TRP A 25 4.70 2.17 -3.04
C TRP A 25 3.42 1.33 -3.13
N ALA A 26 2.78 1.31 -4.30
CA ALA A 26 1.60 0.48 -4.55
C ALA A 26 1.94 -1.02 -4.46
N LEU A 27 3.07 -1.43 -5.05
CA LEU A 27 3.57 -2.80 -4.99
C LEU A 27 3.96 -3.20 -3.56
N LEU A 28 4.66 -2.34 -2.83
CA LEU A 28 5.01 -2.59 -1.42
C LEU A 28 3.76 -2.86 -0.57
N THR A 29 2.73 -2.04 -0.76
CA THR A 29 1.46 -2.18 -0.02
C THR A 29 0.72 -3.45 -0.41
N TRP A 30 0.79 -3.84 -1.69
CA TRP A 30 0.24 -5.10 -2.17
C TRP A 30 0.94 -6.34 -1.59
N ASP A 31 2.27 -6.31 -1.51
CA ASP A 31 3.04 -7.38 -0.87
C ASP A 31 2.67 -7.54 0.61
N MET A 32 2.41 -6.45 1.32
CA MET A 32 1.92 -6.49 2.71
C MET A 32 0.55 -7.17 2.83
N ASP A 33 -0.41 -6.85 1.96
CA ASP A 33 -1.72 -7.55 1.96
C ASP A 33 -1.56 -9.04 1.66
N ASN A 34 -0.70 -9.40 0.70
CA ASN A 34 -0.42 -10.79 0.38
C ASN A 34 0.16 -11.55 1.59
N ILE A 35 1.09 -10.94 2.33
CA ILE A 35 1.65 -11.53 3.56
C ILE A 35 0.55 -11.74 4.62
N LEU A 36 -0.32 -10.75 4.83
CA LEU A 36 -1.45 -10.87 5.77
C LEU A 36 -2.40 -11.99 5.35
N ARG A 37 -2.77 -12.02 4.07
CA ARG A 37 -3.64 -13.04 3.49
C ARG A 37 -3.06 -14.45 3.64
N ASP A 38 -1.78 -14.64 3.38
CA ASP A 38 -1.12 -15.94 3.50
C ASP A 38 -1.08 -16.41 4.96
N LYS A 39 -0.80 -15.51 5.91
CA LYS A 39 -0.88 -15.81 7.35
C LYS A 39 -2.29 -16.19 7.77
N LEU A 40 -3.31 -15.48 7.29
CA LEU A 40 -4.71 -15.78 7.61
C LEU A 40 -5.20 -17.09 6.99
N LYS A 41 -4.71 -17.47 5.81
CA LYS A 41 -5.16 -18.67 5.10
C LYS A 41 -4.44 -19.94 5.56
N TYR A 42 -3.14 -19.87 5.80
CA TYR A 42 -2.30 -21.05 6.05
C TYR A 42 -1.65 -21.06 7.44
N GLY A 43 -1.70 -19.94 8.18
CA GLY A 43 -1.11 -19.84 9.51
C GLY A 43 -1.91 -20.61 10.56
N LYS A 44 -1.21 -21.34 11.42
CA LYS A 44 -1.75 -21.87 12.68
C LYS A 44 -1.79 -20.74 13.71
N LEU A 45 -2.85 -19.94 13.65
CA LEU A 45 -3.05 -18.78 14.51
C LEU A 45 -3.98 -19.13 15.67
N LEU A 46 -3.70 -18.57 16.85
CA LEU A 46 -4.67 -18.54 17.94
C LEU A 46 -5.85 -17.63 17.55
N PRO A 47 -7.07 -17.85 18.08
CA PRO A 47 -8.25 -17.06 17.71
C PRO A 47 -8.05 -15.54 17.81
N ASN A 48 -7.46 -15.06 18.91
CA ASN A 48 -7.22 -13.62 19.11
C ASN A 48 -6.24 -13.06 18.07
N THR A 49 -5.18 -13.80 17.74
CA THR A 49 -4.21 -13.38 16.72
C THR A 49 -4.82 -13.33 15.32
N ARG A 50 -5.76 -14.22 15.01
CA ARG A 50 -6.50 -14.17 13.74
C ARG A 50 -7.34 -12.89 13.66
N ALA A 51 -8.10 -12.57 14.71
CA ALA A 51 -8.94 -11.38 14.75
C ALA A 51 -8.10 -10.10 14.59
N GLU A 52 -6.96 -9.98 15.28
CA GLU A 52 -6.05 -8.83 15.13
C GLU A 52 -5.49 -8.70 13.71
N LEU A 53 -5.13 -9.82 13.05
CA LEU A 53 -4.64 -9.79 11.68
C LEU A 53 -5.73 -9.44 10.66
N GLU A 54 -6.97 -9.84 10.91
CA GLU A 54 -8.13 -9.44 10.11
C GLU A 54 -8.38 -7.93 10.26
N GLU A 55 -8.36 -7.40 11.48
CA GLU A 55 -8.51 -5.96 11.76
C GLU A 55 -7.42 -5.11 11.07
N ILE A 56 -6.16 -5.55 11.13
CA ILE A 56 -5.05 -4.86 10.44
C ILE A 56 -5.28 -4.85 8.93
N ARG A 57 -5.76 -5.96 8.35
CA ARG A 57 -6.02 -6.07 6.92
C ARG A 57 -7.19 -5.19 6.49
N ASP A 58 -8.25 -5.13 7.29
CA ASP A 58 -9.41 -4.27 7.02
C ASP A 58 -9.01 -2.80 7.10
N THR A 59 -8.25 -2.41 8.13
CA THR A 59 -7.69 -1.05 8.26
C THR A 59 -6.83 -0.68 7.05
N LEU A 60 -6.01 -1.60 6.55
CA LEU A 60 -5.19 -1.36 5.35
C LEU A 60 -6.06 -1.06 4.12
N ASN A 61 -7.15 -1.82 3.94
CA ASN A 61 -8.07 -1.63 2.84
C ASN A 61 -8.85 -0.31 2.96
N GLU A 62 -9.30 0.05 4.17
CA GLU A 62 -9.94 1.35 4.44
C GLU A 62 -9.00 2.51 4.10
N MET A 63 -7.73 2.43 4.54
CA MET A 63 -6.72 3.45 4.23
C MET A 63 -6.46 3.61 2.74
N LEU A 64 -6.53 2.53 1.95
CA LEU A 64 -6.41 2.58 0.50
C LEU A 64 -7.61 3.30 -0.12
N VAL A 65 -8.84 2.95 0.31
CA VAL A 65 -10.08 3.57 -0.15
C VAL A 65 -10.09 5.07 0.15
N ASP A 66 -9.75 5.46 1.38
CA ASP A 66 -9.71 6.86 1.83
C ASP A 66 -8.73 7.70 1.00
N LYS A 67 -7.66 7.10 0.51
CA LYS A 67 -6.65 7.74 -0.33
C LYS A 67 -6.96 7.65 -1.83
N GLY A 68 -8.07 7.02 -2.21
CA GLY A 68 -8.44 6.78 -3.61
C GLY A 68 -7.45 5.86 -4.35
N LEU A 69 -6.75 5.01 -3.60
CA LEU A 69 -5.77 4.07 -4.13
C LEU A 69 -6.43 2.71 -4.42
N ILE A 70 -5.93 2.04 -5.44
CA ILE A 70 -6.30 0.66 -5.77
C ILE A 70 -5.03 -0.18 -5.86
N TYR A 71 -5.13 -1.46 -5.51
CA TYR A 71 -4.03 -2.38 -5.77
C TYR A 71 -3.77 -2.46 -7.28
N PRO A 72 -2.49 -2.62 -7.68
CA PRO A 72 -2.16 -2.90 -9.06
C PRO A 72 -2.82 -4.23 -9.50
N SER A 73 -3.48 -4.22 -10.65
CA SER A 73 -4.15 -5.37 -11.27
C SER A 73 -3.22 -6.20 -12.14
#